data_AF-M6GIJ1-F1
#
_entry.id   AF-M6GIJ1-F1
#
_cell.length_a   1.000
_cell.length_b   1.000
_cell.length_c   1.000
_cell.angle_alpha   90.00
_cell.angle_beta   90.00
_cell.angle_gamma   90.00
#
_symmetry.space_group_name_H-M   'P 1'
#
loop_
_entity.id
_entity.type
_entity.pdbx_description
1 polymer ?
#
loop_
_entity_poly.entity_id
_entity_poly.type
_entity_poly.pdbx_seq_one_letter_code
_entity_poly.pdbx_strand_id
1 'polypeptide(L)'
;MSIRFRISLYLSIVLFLGFSFLAVVNSVISYDNLKSEVESNSAITSERWSLEVKDTLDSAMFYARGFRSPLIFTSPPRESIIVSIKEVIERNPNFFALWLVFETNLYDGKDSQYKNAFAHDSTGRFIPYVFQSGEKGKALIRSSIGYENQDGTGDFYQIPKKKNIYYVSEPYRYKSENIDTMMISIVAPISKDGFFRGACGIDLKAEELQKNSEK
;
A
#
# COMPACT_ATOMS: atom_id res chain seq x y z
N MET A 1 8.70 68.23 -41.06
CA MET A 1 8.23 66.82 -41.04
C MET A 1 7.15 66.65 -42.10
N SER A 2 7.29 65.71 -43.03
CA SER A 2 6.34 65.50 -44.14
C SER A 2 4.96 65.04 -43.63
N ILE A 3 3.88 65.46 -44.29
CA ILE A 3 2.49 65.07 -43.94
C ILE A 3 2.31 63.54 -43.91
N ARG A 4 3.02 62.82 -44.79
CA ARG A 4 3.02 61.35 -44.86
C ARG A 4 3.58 60.70 -43.59
N PHE A 5 4.58 61.32 -42.98
CA PHE A 5 5.20 60.81 -41.76
C PHE A 5 4.26 60.92 -40.55
N ARG A 6 3.53 62.03 -40.42
CA ARG A 6 2.56 62.23 -39.32
C ARG A 6 1.41 61.23 -39.39
N ILE A 7 0.86 61.01 -40.58
CA ILE A 7 -0.22 60.04 -40.80
C ILE A 7 0.26 58.61 -40.47
N SER A 8 1.45 58.23 -40.93
CA SER A 8 2.04 56.92 -40.63
C SER A 8 2.30 56.71 -39.13
N LEU A 9 2.75 57.76 -38.43
CA LEU A 9 2.98 57.72 -36.99
C LEU A 9 1.69 57.50 -36.20
N TYR A 10 0.62 58.25 -36.52
CA TYR A 10 -0.68 58.08 -35.85
C TYR A 10 -1.29 56.70 -36.11
N LEU A 11 -1.21 56.20 -37.36
CA LEU A 11 -1.70 54.87 -37.70
C LEU A 11 -0.95 53.77 -36.94
N SER A 12 0.37 53.87 -36.85
CA SER A 12 1.21 52.93 -36.11
C SER A 12 0.87 52.88 -34.62
N ILE A 13 0.61 54.05 -34.00
CA ILE A 13 0.22 54.13 -32.59
C ILE A 13 -1.14 53.45 -32.36
N VAL A 14 -2.12 53.71 -33.21
CA VAL A 14 -3.46 53.10 -33.09
C VAL A 14 -3.40 51.59 -33.27
N LEU A 15 -2.63 51.11 -34.26
CA LEU A 15 -2.42 49.68 -34.48
C LEU A 15 -1.70 49.03 -33.30
N PHE A 16 -0.68 49.68 -32.75
CA PHE A 16 0.04 49.18 -31.59
C PHE A 16 -0.85 49.09 -30.35
N LEU A 17 -1.64 50.14 -30.05
CA LEU A 17 -2.59 50.14 -28.94
C LEU A 17 -3.67 49.06 -29.11
N GLY A 18 -4.20 48.90 -30.32
CA GLY A 18 -5.18 47.85 -30.61
C GLY A 18 -4.58 46.44 -30.44
N PHE A 19 -3.36 46.22 -30.91
CA PHE A 19 -2.66 44.95 -30.73
C PHE A 19 -2.33 44.66 -29.27
N SER A 20 -1.83 45.65 -28.52
CA SER A 20 -1.57 45.53 -27.09
C SER A 20 -2.86 45.23 -26.31
N PHE A 21 -3.96 45.90 -26.63
CA PHE A 21 -5.24 45.64 -25.99
C PHE A 21 -5.74 44.20 -26.26
N LEU A 22 -5.69 43.74 -27.50
CA LEU A 22 -6.05 42.37 -27.86
C LEU A 22 -5.13 41.34 -27.18
N ALA A 23 -3.82 41.62 -27.11
CA ALA A 23 -2.86 40.75 -26.43
C ALA A 23 -3.17 40.65 -24.93
N VAL A 24 -3.52 41.75 -24.26
CA VAL A 24 -3.92 41.75 -22.85
C VAL A 24 -5.20 40.96 -22.65
N VAL A 25 -6.24 41.20 -23.45
CA VAL A 25 -7.52 40.48 -23.35
C VAL A 25 -7.31 38.97 -23.55
N ASN A 26 -6.57 38.59 -24.60
CA ASN A 26 -6.25 37.20 -24.88
C ASN A 26 -5.40 36.57 -23.76
N SER A 27 -4.45 37.33 -23.19
CA SER A 27 -3.63 36.86 -22.07
C SER A 27 -4.47 36.62 -20.81
N VAL A 28 -5.45 37.47 -20.51
CA VAL A 28 -6.34 37.30 -19.35
C VAL A 28 -7.24 36.08 -19.55
N ILE A 29 -7.88 35.97 -20.71
CA ILE A 29 -8.73 34.81 -21.04
C ILE A 29 -7.92 33.51 -21.00
N SER A 30 -6.71 33.52 -21.57
CA SER A 30 -5.82 32.36 -21.55
C SER A 30 -5.40 32.00 -20.13
N TYR A 31 -5.11 32.99 -19.29
CA TYR A 31 -4.75 32.76 -17.88
C TYR A 31 -5.91 32.15 -17.09
N ASP A 32 -7.13 32.67 -17.25
CA ASP A 32 -8.32 32.16 -16.56
C ASP A 32 -8.67 30.74 -17.02
N ASN A 33 -8.58 30.46 -18.33
CA ASN A 33 -8.79 29.12 -18.88
C ASN A 33 -7.75 28.12 -18.37
N LEU A 34 -6.46 28.48 -18.39
CA LEU A 34 -5.38 27.63 -17.87
C LEU A 34 -5.57 27.37 -16.37
N LYS A 35 -5.97 28.39 -15.61
CA LYS A 35 -6.21 28.23 -14.17
C LYS A 35 -7.35 27.24 -13.90
N SER A 36 -8.50 27.43 -14.57
CA SER A 36 -9.65 26.52 -14.42
C SER A 36 -9.32 25.10 -14.88
N GLU A 37 -8.55 24.96 -15.96
CA GLU A 37 -8.11 23.67 -16.48
C GLU A 37 -7.16 22.97 -15.50
N VAL A 38 -6.20 23.69 -14.92
CA VAL A 38 -5.27 23.14 -13.91
C VAL A 38 -6.03 22.70 -12.65
N GLU A 39 -6.98 23.50 -12.16
CA GLU A 39 -7.77 23.16 -10.97
C GLU A 39 -8.64 21.90 -11.20
N SER A 40 -9.37 21.85 -12.32
CA SER A 40 -10.21 20.70 -12.67
C SER A 40 -9.39 19.45 -12.94
N ASN A 41 -8.31 19.56 -13.73
CA ASN A 41 -7.44 18.42 -14.04
C ASN A 41 -6.72 17.93 -12.79
N SER A 42 -6.28 18.82 -11.89
CA SER A 42 -5.68 18.42 -10.62
C SER A 42 -6.67 17.65 -9.76
N ALA A 43 -7.92 18.10 -9.64
CA ALA A 43 -8.93 17.41 -8.85
C ALA A 43 -9.24 16.01 -9.39
N ILE A 44 -9.49 15.90 -10.71
CA ILE A 44 -9.75 14.62 -11.38
C ILE A 44 -8.54 13.67 -11.25
N THR A 45 -7.33 14.21 -11.40
CA THR A 45 -6.09 13.43 -11.27
C THR A 45 -5.91 12.92 -9.84
N SER A 46 -6.08 13.77 -8.83
CA SER A 46 -6.02 13.36 -7.41
C SER A 46 -7.07 12.33 -7.05
N GLU A 47 -8.28 12.45 -7.58
CA GLU A 47 -9.35 11.45 -7.38
C GLU A 47 -8.95 10.10 -7.99
N ARG A 48 -8.47 10.10 -9.24
CA ARG A 48 -7.98 8.89 -9.90
C ARG A 48 -6.87 8.20 -9.10
N TRP A 49 -5.90 8.97 -8.61
CA TRP A 49 -4.82 8.44 -7.78
C TRP A 49 -5.33 7.83 -6.47
N SER A 50 -6.26 8.52 -5.83
CA SER A 50 -6.89 8.03 -4.60
C SER A 50 -7.62 6.71 -4.84
N LEU A 51 -8.30 6.57 -5.99
CA LEU A 51 -8.98 5.34 -6.39
C LEU A 51 -7.99 4.20 -6.65
N GLU A 52 -6.86 4.45 -7.30
CA GLU A 52 -5.85 3.43 -7.58
C GLU A 52 -5.18 2.90 -6.30
N VAL A 53 -4.83 3.79 -5.37
CA VAL A 53 -4.31 3.40 -4.05
C VAL A 53 -5.38 2.62 -3.28
N LYS A 54 -6.63 3.10 -3.30
CA LYS A 54 -7.75 2.41 -2.65
C LYS A 54 -7.94 1.01 -3.22
N ASP A 55 -7.93 0.83 -4.54
CA ASP A 55 -8.08 -0.48 -5.19
C ASP A 55 -6.96 -1.44 -4.78
N THR A 56 -5.73 -0.96 -4.71
CA THR A 56 -4.58 -1.75 -4.25
C THR A 56 -4.76 -2.21 -2.80
N LEU A 57 -5.18 -1.32 -1.90
CA LEU A 57 -5.42 -1.64 -0.50
C LEU A 57 -6.63 -2.56 -0.31
N ASP A 58 -7.72 -2.32 -1.04
CA ASP A 58 -8.93 -3.12 -1.00
C ASP A 58 -8.67 -4.55 -1.52
N SER A 59 -7.85 -4.68 -2.57
CA SER A 59 -7.37 -5.96 -3.08
C SER A 59 -6.54 -6.71 -2.02
N ALA A 60 -5.55 -6.06 -1.41
CA ALA A 60 -4.77 -6.66 -0.33
C ALA A 60 -5.66 -7.10 0.85
N MET A 61 -6.62 -6.28 1.25
CA MET A 61 -7.59 -6.59 2.30
C MET A 61 -8.50 -7.76 1.92
N PHE A 62 -8.93 -7.83 0.65
CA PHE A 62 -9.72 -8.95 0.14
C PHE A 62 -8.96 -10.27 0.24
N TYR A 63 -7.68 -10.29 -0.16
CA TYR A 63 -6.83 -11.47 -0.02
C TYR A 63 -6.59 -11.86 1.45
N ALA A 64 -6.26 -10.89 2.31
CA ALA A 64 -6.08 -11.14 3.75
C ALA A 64 -7.35 -11.75 4.37
N ARG A 65 -8.53 -11.20 4.05
CA ARG A 65 -9.84 -11.68 4.48
C ARG A 65 -10.17 -13.07 3.94
N GLY A 66 -9.97 -13.28 2.65
CA GLY A 66 -10.22 -14.54 1.97
C GLY A 66 -9.36 -15.66 2.55
N PHE A 67 -8.05 -15.39 2.69
CA PHE A 67 -7.09 -16.35 3.22
C PHE A 67 -7.39 -16.73 4.68
N ARG A 68 -7.71 -15.75 5.54
CA ARG A 68 -8.02 -16.04 6.95
C ARG A 68 -9.35 -16.74 7.17
N SER A 69 -10.31 -16.60 6.25
CA SER A 69 -11.69 -17.05 6.42
C SER A 69 -11.80 -18.53 6.88
N PRO A 70 -11.19 -19.51 6.19
CA PRO A 70 -11.23 -20.90 6.63
C PRO A 70 -10.50 -21.14 7.97
N LEU A 71 -9.49 -20.32 8.28
CA LEU A 71 -8.66 -20.47 9.50
C LEU A 71 -9.40 -20.03 10.77
N ILE A 72 -10.53 -19.34 10.65
CA ILE A 72 -11.40 -19.03 11.80
C ILE A 72 -12.00 -20.31 12.38
N PHE A 73 -12.34 -21.27 11.52
CA PHE A 73 -13.14 -22.45 11.89
C PHE A 73 -12.35 -23.74 11.89
N THR A 74 -11.26 -23.80 11.12
CA THR A 74 -10.46 -25.00 10.92
C THR A 74 -8.98 -24.70 11.10
N SER A 75 -8.20 -25.74 11.41
CA SER A 75 -6.75 -25.65 11.56
C SER A 75 -6.09 -26.73 10.69
N PRO A 76 -5.96 -26.49 9.37
CA PRO A 76 -5.28 -27.45 8.48
C PRO A 76 -3.83 -27.71 8.89
N PRO A 77 -3.16 -28.73 8.35
CA PRO A 77 -1.73 -28.94 8.61
C PRO A 77 -0.91 -27.67 8.31
N ARG A 78 0.00 -27.31 9.21
CA ARG A 78 0.79 -26.06 9.14
C ARG A 78 1.55 -25.95 7.82
N GLU A 79 2.12 -27.05 7.35
CA GLU A 79 2.86 -27.16 6.10
C GLU A 79 1.96 -26.85 4.89
N SER A 80 0.73 -27.35 4.88
CA SER A 80 -0.24 -27.07 3.82
C SER A 80 -0.62 -25.59 3.76
N ILE A 81 -0.73 -24.94 4.92
CA ILE A 81 -0.97 -23.49 4.97
C ILE A 81 0.26 -22.73 4.48
N ILE A 82 1.48 -23.07 4.92
CA ILE A 82 2.71 -22.41 4.44
C ILE A 82 2.82 -22.51 2.90
N VAL A 83 2.53 -23.68 2.33
CA VAL A 83 2.51 -23.87 0.86
C VAL A 83 1.43 -23.01 0.20
N SER A 84 0.25 -22.89 0.81
CA SER A 84 -0.83 -22.04 0.30
C SER A 84 -0.47 -20.56 0.32
N ILE A 85 0.18 -20.08 1.40
CA ILE A 85 0.69 -18.72 1.48
C ILE A 85 1.70 -18.47 0.36
N LYS A 86 2.64 -19.41 0.16
CA LYS A 86 3.65 -19.34 -0.88
C LYS A 86 3.03 -19.20 -2.28
N GLU A 87 2.02 -20.01 -2.59
CA GLU A 87 1.31 -19.94 -3.87
C GLU A 87 0.64 -18.58 -4.09
N VAL A 88 0.04 -18.00 -3.04
CA VAL A 88 -0.57 -16.66 -3.12
C VAL A 88 0.49 -15.61 -3.48
N ILE A 89 1.64 -15.63 -2.82
CA ILE A 89 2.71 -14.66 -3.07
C ILE A 89 3.35 -14.87 -4.45
N GLU A 90 3.61 -16.11 -4.86
CA GLU A 90 4.20 -16.37 -6.18
C GLU A 90 3.28 -15.99 -7.35
N ARG A 91 1.95 -16.02 -7.14
CA ARG A 91 0.96 -15.59 -8.15
C ARG A 91 0.63 -14.10 -8.14
N ASN A 92 0.90 -13.40 -7.05
CA ASN A 92 0.54 -12.00 -6.88
C ASN A 92 1.80 -11.16 -6.66
N PRO A 93 2.51 -10.75 -7.74
CA PRO A 93 3.75 -10.00 -7.64
C PRO A 93 3.60 -8.61 -7.00
N ASN A 94 2.37 -8.09 -6.92
CA ASN A 94 2.07 -6.82 -6.26
C ASN A 94 2.05 -6.92 -4.73
N PHE A 95 2.03 -8.14 -4.17
CA PHE A 95 2.11 -8.35 -2.73
C PHE A 95 3.54 -8.71 -2.37
N PHE A 96 4.10 -7.98 -1.41
CA PHE A 96 5.45 -8.26 -0.93
C PHE A 96 5.46 -9.49 -0.04
N ALA A 97 4.54 -9.60 0.90
CA ALA A 97 4.45 -10.73 1.81
C ALA A 97 3.00 -11.04 2.21
N LEU A 98 2.79 -12.29 2.62
CA LEU A 98 1.59 -12.75 3.31
C LEU A 98 2.08 -13.50 4.55
N TRP A 99 1.51 -13.16 5.69
CA TRP A 99 1.93 -13.72 6.96
C TRP A 99 0.74 -14.06 7.83
N LEU A 100 1.00 -14.98 8.77
CA LEU A 100 0.09 -15.31 9.86
C LEU A 100 0.85 -15.16 11.16
N VAL A 101 0.17 -14.67 12.19
CA VAL A 101 0.67 -14.71 13.57
C VAL A 101 -0.46 -15.18 14.47
N PHE A 102 -0.41 -16.45 14.90
CA PHE A 102 -1.33 -16.98 15.91
C PHE A 102 -0.79 -16.76 17.32
N GLU A 103 -1.69 -16.50 18.26
CA GLU A 103 -1.40 -16.55 19.69
C GLU A 103 -1.03 -17.96 20.13
N THR A 104 -0.35 -18.06 21.27
CA THR A 104 0.18 -19.31 21.82
C THR A 104 -0.89 -20.40 21.91
N ASN A 105 -0.63 -21.53 21.25
CA ASN A 105 -1.50 -22.71 21.14
C ASN A 105 -2.87 -22.45 20.49
N LEU A 106 -3.12 -21.28 19.89
CA LEU A 106 -4.44 -20.95 19.35
C LEU A 106 -4.65 -21.34 17.88
N TYR A 107 -3.61 -21.85 17.20
CA TYR A 107 -3.76 -22.47 15.88
C TYR A 107 -4.30 -23.90 15.99
N ASP A 108 -3.47 -24.85 16.45
CA ASP A 108 -3.77 -26.29 16.51
C ASP A 108 -3.47 -26.92 17.89
N GLY A 109 -3.07 -26.12 18.87
CA GLY A 109 -2.70 -26.58 20.21
C GLY A 109 -1.38 -27.37 20.30
N LYS A 110 -0.54 -27.36 19.25
CA LYS A 110 0.66 -28.19 19.14
C LYS A 110 1.97 -27.41 19.10
N ASP A 111 2.01 -26.16 19.57
CA ASP A 111 3.21 -25.31 19.47
C ASP A 111 4.46 -25.98 20.04
N SER A 112 4.33 -26.74 21.13
CA SER A 112 5.44 -27.47 21.74
C SER A 112 6.17 -28.45 20.81
N GLN A 113 5.48 -28.98 19.79
CA GLN A 113 6.05 -29.91 18.80
C GLN A 113 6.86 -29.18 17.72
N TYR A 114 6.68 -27.87 17.57
CA TYR A 114 7.27 -27.07 16.49
C TYR A 114 8.35 -26.09 16.99
N LYS A 115 8.80 -26.21 18.24
CA LYS A 115 9.88 -25.38 18.78
C LYS A 115 11.14 -25.48 17.92
N ASN A 116 11.62 -24.34 17.42
CA ASN A 116 12.77 -24.24 16.54
C ASN A 116 12.65 -25.07 15.24
N ALA A 117 11.44 -25.49 14.86
CA ALA A 117 11.20 -26.11 13.57
C ALA A 117 11.34 -25.07 12.44
N PHE A 118 11.43 -25.54 11.20
CA PHE A 118 11.46 -24.66 10.04
C PHE A 118 10.25 -23.71 10.04
N ALA A 119 10.48 -22.40 9.83
CA ALA A 119 9.48 -21.34 9.86
C ALA A 119 8.71 -21.17 11.19
N HIS A 120 9.32 -21.60 12.30
CA HIS A 120 8.83 -21.39 13.66
C HIS A 120 9.89 -20.70 14.52
N ASP A 121 9.48 -20.11 15.64
CA ASP A 121 10.41 -19.56 16.63
C ASP A 121 10.70 -20.57 17.77
N SER A 122 11.39 -20.10 18.80
CA SER A 122 11.72 -20.90 19.99
C SER A 122 10.50 -21.37 20.79
N THR A 123 9.33 -20.75 20.59
CA THR A 123 8.07 -21.13 21.24
C THR A 123 7.32 -22.19 20.45
N GLY A 124 7.54 -22.24 19.13
CA GLY A 124 6.83 -23.11 18.21
C GLY A 124 5.46 -22.58 17.80
N ARG A 125 5.15 -21.30 18.10
CA ARG A 125 3.95 -20.63 17.61
C ARG A 125 3.88 -20.66 16.09
N PHE A 126 2.66 -20.76 15.56
CA PHE A 126 2.45 -20.71 14.11
C PHE A 126 2.50 -19.26 13.63
N ILE A 127 3.68 -18.84 13.18
CA ILE A 127 3.99 -17.46 12.79
C ILE A 127 4.65 -17.32 11.40
N PRO A 128 4.19 -18.05 10.36
CA PRO A 128 4.86 -18.03 9.07
C PRO A 128 4.81 -16.64 8.41
N TYR A 129 5.93 -16.25 7.83
CA TYR A 129 6.11 -15.04 7.04
C TYR A 129 6.68 -15.43 5.68
N VAL A 130 5.89 -15.28 4.62
CA VAL A 130 6.31 -15.66 3.26
C VAL A 130 6.32 -14.41 2.39
N PHE A 131 7.44 -14.19 1.70
CA PHE A 131 7.71 -12.93 1.01
C PHE A 131 8.41 -13.14 -0.32
N GLN A 132 8.27 -12.17 -1.22
CA GLN A 132 8.93 -12.17 -2.53
C GLN A 132 10.46 -12.20 -2.36
N SER A 133 11.13 -13.09 -3.09
CA SER A 133 12.60 -13.16 -3.07
C SER A 133 13.27 -12.05 -3.88
N GLY A 134 12.50 -11.36 -4.74
CA GLY A 134 12.99 -10.47 -5.79
C GLY A 134 13.14 -11.15 -7.15
N GLU A 135 13.12 -12.49 -7.20
CA GLU A 135 13.00 -13.24 -8.45
C GLU A 135 11.52 -13.51 -8.77
N LYS A 136 11.14 -13.30 -10.03
CA LYS A 136 9.74 -13.45 -10.47
C LYS A 136 9.23 -14.87 -10.18
N GLY A 137 8.13 -14.96 -9.45
CA GLY A 137 7.47 -16.22 -9.13
C GLY A 137 8.21 -17.08 -8.09
N LYS A 138 9.09 -16.48 -7.29
CA LYS A 138 9.75 -17.16 -6.18
C LYS A 138 9.52 -16.44 -4.86
N ALA A 139 9.05 -17.19 -3.87
CA ALA A 139 8.90 -16.69 -2.50
C ALA A 139 9.82 -17.43 -1.51
N LEU A 140 10.25 -16.70 -0.49
CA LEU A 140 11.04 -17.19 0.64
C LEU A 140 10.16 -17.27 1.89
N ILE A 141 10.49 -18.21 2.78
CA ILE A 141 9.74 -18.49 4.01
C ILE A 141 10.64 -18.19 5.21
N ARG A 142 10.10 -17.47 6.20
CA ARG A 142 10.70 -17.19 7.50
C ARG A 142 9.62 -17.21 8.59
N SER A 143 10.06 -17.04 9.83
CA SER A 143 9.18 -16.74 10.96
C SER A 143 8.99 -15.23 11.05
N SER A 144 7.78 -14.76 11.35
CA SER A 144 7.50 -13.35 11.62
C SER A 144 8.33 -12.87 12.80
N ILE A 145 8.76 -11.60 12.80
CA ILE A 145 9.50 -10.98 13.90
C ILE A 145 8.88 -9.63 14.28
N GLY A 146 9.27 -9.09 15.43
CA GLY A 146 8.82 -7.75 15.88
C GLY A 146 7.34 -7.66 16.26
N TYR A 147 6.56 -8.73 16.10
CA TYR A 147 5.12 -8.73 16.38
C TYR A 147 4.79 -8.51 17.86
N GLU A 148 5.71 -8.75 18.80
CA GLU A 148 5.55 -8.42 20.23
C GLU A 148 6.04 -7.02 20.61
N ASN A 149 6.68 -6.28 19.69
CA ASN A 149 7.25 -4.97 19.98
C ASN A 149 6.15 -3.97 20.37
N GLN A 150 6.42 -3.16 21.40
CA GLN A 150 5.50 -2.15 21.94
C GLN A 150 5.93 -0.71 21.61
N ASP A 151 7.01 -0.54 20.84
CA ASP A 151 7.61 0.75 20.45
C ASP A 151 7.01 1.33 19.16
N GLY A 152 5.88 0.79 18.70
CA GLY A 152 5.23 1.12 17.44
C GLY A 152 5.64 0.22 16.27
N THR A 153 6.82 -0.41 16.31
CA THR A 153 7.26 -1.28 15.19
C THR A 153 6.49 -2.61 15.10
N GLY A 154 5.79 -2.99 16.18
CA GLY A 154 4.89 -4.15 16.25
C GLY A 154 3.42 -3.82 16.03
N ASP A 155 3.07 -2.57 15.72
CA ASP A 155 1.66 -2.11 15.64
C ASP A 155 0.84 -2.88 14.60
N PHE A 156 1.49 -3.36 13.54
CA PHE A 156 0.88 -4.25 12.54
C PHE A 156 0.19 -5.46 13.18
N TYR A 157 0.67 -5.95 14.33
CA TYR A 157 0.06 -7.03 15.09
C TYR A 157 -0.62 -6.57 16.38
N GLN A 158 0.03 -5.68 17.14
CA GLN A 158 -0.45 -5.26 18.46
C GLN A 158 -1.78 -4.51 18.40
N ILE A 159 -2.00 -3.69 17.37
CA ILE A 159 -3.27 -2.96 17.22
C ILE A 159 -4.44 -3.91 16.90
N PRO A 160 -4.36 -4.80 15.89
CA PRO A 160 -5.37 -5.84 15.67
C PRO A 160 -5.60 -6.73 16.88
N LYS A 161 -4.53 -7.13 17.59
CA LYS A 161 -4.61 -7.93 18.82
C LYS A 161 -5.43 -7.25 19.90
N LYS A 162 -5.11 -5.98 20.20
CA LYS A 162 -5.75 -5.22 21.29
C LYS A 162 -7.17 -4.82 20.98
N LYS A 163 -7.45 -4.42 19.73
CA LYS A 163 -8.74 -3.83 19.33
C LYS A 163 -9.67 -4.81 18.61
N ASN A 164 -9.15 -5.94 18.15
CA ASN A 164 -9.87 -6.92 17.33
C ASN A 164 -10.54 -6.27 16.10
N ILE A 165 -9.79 -5.42 15.39
CA ILE A 165 -10.24 -4.71 14.19
C ILE A 165 -9.36 -5.01 13.00
N TYR A 166 -9.89 -4.82 11.80
CA TYR A 166 -9.08 -4.65 10.60
C TYR A 166 -8.18 -3.42 10.77
N TYR A 167 -6.97 -3.50 10.23
CA TYR A 167 -5.98 -2.45 10.40
C TYR A 167 -5.14 -2.29 9.14
N VAL A 168 -4.85 -1.04 8.78
CA VAL A 168 -3.83 -0.69 7.80
C VAL A 168 -2.77 0.07 8.59
N SER A 169 -1.54 -0.41 8.57
CA SER A 169 -0.46 0.22 9.33
C SER A 169 -0.06 1.55 8.72
N GLU A 170 0.54 2.42 9.54
CA GLU A 170 1.41 3.46 9.00
C GLU A 170 2.63 2.81 8.31
N PRO A 171 3.30 3.50 7.36
CA PRO A 171 4.54 3.00 6.79
C PRO A 171 5.61 2.80 7.87
N TYR A 172 6.23 1.62 7.89
CA TYR A 172 7.28 1.29 8.86
C TYR A 172 8.39 0.48 8.22
N ARG A 173 9.58 0.51 8.83
CA ARG A 173 10.74 -0.24 8.36
C ARG A 173 10.73 -1.63 8.98
N TYR A 174 10.58 -2.66 8.17
CA TYR A 174 10.72 -4.05 8.64
C TYR A 174 12.11 -4.55 8.31
N LYS A 175 12.85 -4.94 9.36
CA LYS A 175 14.24 -5.39 9.25
C LYS A 175 14.39 -6.80 9.79
N SER A 176 14.60 -7.75 8.88
CA SER A 176 14.85 -9.17 9.15
C SER A 176 16.06 -9.65 8.34
N GLU A 177 16.50 -10.88 8.58
CA GLU A 177 17.48 -11.55 7.71
C GLU A 177 16.96 -11.54 6.25
N ASN A 178 17.67 -10.86 5.36
CA ASN A 178 17.35 -10.66 3.93
C ASN A 178 16.14 -9.76 3.63
N ILE A 179 15.59 -9.05 4.63
CA ILE A 179 14.54 -8.05 4.40
C ILE A 179 14.96 -6.76 5.10
N ASP A 180 15.07 -5.69 4.32
CA ASP A 180 15.25 -4.36 4.88
C ASP A 180 14.51 -3.35 4.00
N THR A 181 13.23 -3.11 4.30
CA THR A 181 12.37 -2.30 3.42
C THR A 181 11.31 -1.54 4.21
N MET A 182 10.85 -0.43 3.63
CA MET A 182 9.69 0.32 4.11
C MET A 182 8.43 -0.34 3.54
N MET A 183 7.48 -0.66 4.41
CA MET A 183 6.24 -1.32 4.01
C MET A 183 5.03 -0.81 4.78
N ILE A 184 3.86 -1.14 4.26
CA ILE A 184 2.56 -1.01 4.91
C ILE A 184 1.97 -2.41 5.03
N SER A 185 1.36 -2.72 6.18
CA SER A 185 0.66 -3.98 6.41
C SER A 185 -0.85 -3.78 6.42
N ILE A 186 -1.55 -4.60 5.65
CA ILE A 186 -3.00 -4.67 5.59
C ILE A 186 -3.42 -5.93 6.33
N VAL A 187 -4.03 -5.74 7.51
CA VAL A 187 -4.16 -6.78 8.52
C VAL A 187 -5.63 -7.06 8.84
N ALA A 188 -5.95 -8.35 8.86
CA ALA A 188 -7.26 -8.87 9.16
C ALA A 188 -7.17 -9.81 10.38
N PRO A 189 -7.91 -9.52 11.47
CA PRO A 189 -7.87 -10.34 12.67
C PRO A 189 -8.53 -11.71 12.44
N ILE A 190 -7.97 -12.73 13.07
CA ILE A 190 -8.49 -14.10 13.12
C ILE A 190 -9.15 -14.26 14.48
N SER A 191 -10.46 -14.11 14.50
CA SER A 191 -11.24 -14.12 15.73
C SER A 191 -12.43 -15.05 15.60
N LYS A 192 -12.71 -15.81 16.67
CA LYS A 192 -13.86 -16.71 16.76
C LYS A 192 -14.68 -16.29 17.97
N ASP A 193 -15.96 -15.99 17.77
CA ASP A 193 -16.89 -15.58 18.83
C ASP A 193 -16.37 -14.38 19.66
N GLY A 194 -15.73 -13.41 18.99
CA GLY A 194 -15.13 -12.23 19.62
C GLY A 194 -13.76 -12.45 20.28
N PHE A 195 -13.31 -13.70 20.41
CA PHE A 195 -12.00 -14.04 20.95
C PHE A 195 -10.91 -13.98 19.87
N PHE A 196 -9.92 -13.11 20.07
CA PHE A 196 -8.77 -12.95 19.17
C PHE A 196 -7.84 -14.17 19.28
N ARG A 197 -7.56 -14.81 18.15
CA ARG A 197 -6.69 -16.00 18.04
C ARG A 197 -5.39 -15.71 17.30
N GLY A 198 -5.34 -14.62 16.54
CA GLY A 198 -4.21 -14.26 15.70
C GLY A 198 -4.59 -13.24 14.64
N ALA A 199 -3.67 -12.99 13.71
CA ALA A 199 -3.89 -12.09 12.58
C ALA A 199 -3.30 -12.67 11.30
N CYS A 200 -3.88 -12.26 10.18
CA CYS A 200 -3.40 -12.49 8.82
C CYS A 200 -3.12 -11.14 8.19
N GLY A 201 -1.96 -10.96 7.56
CA GLY A 201 -1.62 -9.69 6.93
C GLY A 201 -0.95 -9.84 5.58
N ILE A 202 -1.25 -8.90 4.69
CA ILE A 202 -0.55 -8.68 3.42
C ILE A 202 0.33 -7.46 3.59
N ASP A 203 1.61 -7.56 3.23
CA ASP A 203 2.52 -6.44 3.21
C ASP A 203 2.73 -5.93 1.78
N LEU A 204 2.78 -4.61 1.64
CA LEU A 204 3.09 -3.90 0.40
C LEU A 204 4.34 -3.06 0.62
N LYS A 205 5.28 -3.06 -0.33
CA LYS A 205 6.41 -2.13 -0.28
C LYS A 205 5.91 -0.71 -0.52
N ALA A 206 6.35 0.23 0.31
CA ALA A 206 5.98 1.64 0.16
C ALA A 206 6.42 2.21 -1.20
N GLU A 207 7.57 1.77 -1.71
CA GLU A 207 8.10 2.17 -3.02
C GLU A 207 7.20 1.75 -4.19
N GLU A 208 6.53 0.60 -4.10
CA GLU A 208 5.63 0.12 -5.15
C GLU A 208 4.34 0.93 -5.19
N LEU A 209 3.83 1.35 -4.02
CA LEU A 209 2.69 2.27 -3.93
C LEU A 209 3.04 3.65 -4.51
N GLN A 210 4.23 4.16 -4.20
CA GLN A 210 4.69 5.45 -4.70
C GLN A 210 4.91 5.44 -6.22
N LYS A 211 5.56 4.40 -6.75
CA LYS A 211 5.84 4.29 -8.20
C LYS A 211 4.57 4.19 -9.05
N ASN A 212 3.51 3.58 -8.52
CA ASN A 212 2.23 3.59 -9.20
C ASN A 212 1.64 5.01 -9.22
N SER A 213 1.76 5.77 -8.11
CA SER A 213 1.26 7.16 -8.02
C SER A 213 1.97 8.22 -8.89
N GLU A 214 3.10 7.87 -9.53
CA GLU A 214 3.92 8.78 -10.34
C GLU A 214 3.78 8.57 -11.86
N LYS A 215 2.98 7.59 -12.32
CA LYS A 215 2.83 7.22 -13.74
C LYS A 215 1.69 7.93 -14.49
#